data_AF-D8M3B5-F1
#
_entry.id   AF-D8M3B5-F1
#
_cell.length_a   1.000
_cell.length_b   1.000
_cell.length_c   1.000
_cell.angle_alpha   90.00
_cell.angle_beta   90.00
_cell.angle_gamma   90.00
#
_symmetry.space_group_name_H-M   'P 1'
#
loop_
_entity.id
_entity.type
_entity.pdbx_description
1 polymer ?
#
loop_
_entity_poly.entity_id
_entity_poly.type
_entity_poly.pdbx_seq_one_letter_code
_entity_poly.pdbx_strand_id
1 'polypeptide(L)'
;MTSSLVRALRSSEKDVVLAEPISIASTFTLLVATMLCGGQFSFTNRVLEVCGSLQPTILSASNNSYFQIFNELLAILKATPITSFLLAPLRRLLANTQYFKFVRQRRISELLGDNLRLALSFYSYRPLSQDGHRLLSRMLGVPVSIIFGNTETCGICTHSVRWEKPILMGYIAKPFICNALRRSEGNTLLIAGSNIAESSRMVSEDACKWFDSGISILIMKNYFIVHKMPRTYDSTMPA
;
A
#
# COMPACT_ATOMS: atom_id res chain seq x y z
N MET A 1 18.06 -37.10 8.79
CA MET A 1 18.39 -36.04 9.77
C MET A 1 18.47 -34.65 9.11
N THR A 2 17.53 -34.29 8.24
CA THR A 2 17.56 -33.03 7.45
C THR A 2 16.40 -32.08 7.75
N SER A 3 15.48 -32.43 8.65
CA SER A 3 14.26 -31.64 8.88
C SER A 3 14.38 -30.61 10.01
N SER A 4 15.22 -30.83 11.02
CA SER A 4 15.39 -29.89 12.14
C SER A 4 16.23 -28.67 11.77
N LEU A 5 17.25 -28.83 10.93
CA LEU A 5 18.14 -27.74 10.48
C LEU A 5 17.46 -26.83 9.44
N VAL A 6 16.63 -27.39 8.55
CA VAL A 6 15.80 -26.61 7.61
C VAL A 6 14.65 -25.90 8.33
N ARG A 7 14.08 -26.50 9.39
CA ARG A 7 13.13 -25.79 10.29
C ARG A 7 13.82 -24.72 11.13
N ALA A 8 15.04 -24.96 11.61
CA ALA A 8 15.82 -24.00 12.38
C ALA A 8 16.31 -22.81 11.54
N LEU A 9 16.61 -23.04 10.25
CA LEU A 9 16.91 -21.97 9.29
C LEU A 9 15.67 -21.15 8.93
N ARG A 10 14.48 -21.77 8.88
CA ARG A 10 13.21 -21.04 8.70
C ARG A 10 12.74 -20.30 9.96
N SER A 11 13.22 -20.67 11.15
CA SER A 11 12.94 -19.94 12.40
C SER A 11 13.77 -18.66 12.57
N SER A 12 14.53 -18.24 11.55
CA SER A 12 15.33 -17.00 11.56
C SER A 12 14.74 -15.85 10.72
N GLU A 13 13.61 -16.05 10.01
CA GLU A 13 12.98 -14.98 9.23
C GLU A 13 12.12 -14.09 10.14
N LYS A 14 12.75 -13.19 10.90
CA LYS A 14 12.00 -12.06 11.47
C LYS A 14 11.41 -11.25 10.33
N ASP A 15 10.12 -10.95 10.38
CA ASP A 15 9.50 -10.02 9.43
C ASP A 15 10.23 -8.68 9.52
N VAL A 16 10.66 -8.16 8.38
CA VAL A 16 11.35 -6.87 8.29
C VAL A 16 10.41 -5.88 7.64
N VAL A 17 10.00 -4.89 8.41
CA VAL A 17 9.15 -3.79 7.95
C VAL A 17 10.04 -2.60 7.61
N LEU A 18 10.05 -2.21 6.35
CA LEU A 18 10.69 -0.98 5.88
C LEU A 18 9.63 0.10 5.68
N ALA A 19 9.75 1.23 6.38
CA ALA A 19 8.83 2.34 6.27
C ALA A 19 9.53 3.63 5.80
N GLU A 20 8.95 4.28 4.79
CA GLU A 20 9.17 5.70 4.55
C GLU A 20 8.33 6.50 5.55
N PRO A 21 8.89 7.51 6.23
CA PRO A 21 8.18 8.30 7.23
C PRO A 21 7.21 9.30 6.59
N ILE A 22 6.10 8.80 6.03
CA ILE A 22 5.04 9.59 5.38
C ILE A 22 4.32 10.48 6.39
N SER A 23 4.06 9.94 7.58
CA SER A 23 3.50 10.66 8.72
C SER A 23 4.02 10.06 10.02
N ILE A 24 4.12 10.86 11.07
CA ILE A 24 4.55 10.38 12.40
C ILE A 24 3.56 9.32 12.90
N ALA A 25 2.26 9.57 12.76
CA ALA A 25 1.21 8.66 13.22
C ALA A 25 1.30 7.28 12.55
N SER A 26 1.32 7.22 11.21
CA SER A 26 1.40 5.95 10.48
C SER A 26 2.70 5.19 10.76
N THR A 27 3.82 5.91 10.80
CA THR A 27 5.15 5.31 11.00
C THR A 27 5.28 4.75 12.42
N PHE A 28 4.79 5.47 13.42
CA PHE A 28 4.78 5.01 14.80
C PHE A 28 3.85 3.82 15.00
N THR A 29 2.65 3.85 14.40
CA THR A 29 1.73 2.71 14.42
C THR A 29 2.35 1.47 13.80
N LEU A 30 3.05 1.60 12.67
CA LEU A 30 3.79 0.48 12.07
C LEU A 30 4.93 -0.01 12.95
N LEU A 31 5.69 0.89 13.57
CA LEU A 31 6.76 0.53 14.51
C LEU A 31 6.21 -0.31 15.67
N VAL A 32 5.18 0.19 16.35
CA VAL A 32 4.56 -0.51 17.48
C VAL A 32 3.98 -1.85 17.04
N ALA A 33 3.25 -1.89 15.92
CA ALA A 33 2.72 -3.14 15.38
C ALA A 33 3.83 -4.15 15.07
N THR A 34 4.95 -3.69 14.49
CA THR A 34 6.10 -4.53 14.17
C THR A 34 6.74 -5.09 15.45
N MET A 35 6.93 -4.25 16.47
CA MET A 35 7.49 -4.67 17.75
C MET A 35 6.60 -5.68 18.48
N LEU A 36 5.27 -5.46 18.49
CA LEU A 36 4.31 -6.38 19.09
C LEU A 36 4.27 -7.74 18.40
N CYS A 37 4.53 -7.77 17.09
CA CYS A 37 4.64 -9.00 16.31
C CYS A 37 6.04 -9.65 16.37
N GLY A 38 7.00 -9.06 17.09
CA GLY A 38 8.37 -9.56 17.19
C GLY A 38 9.23 -9.38 15.92
N GLY A 39 8.81 -8.50 15.01
CA GLY A 39 9.53 -8.16 13.78
C GLY A 39 10.65 -7.14 13.98
N GLN A 40 11.37 -6.86 12.90
CA GLN A 40 12.35 -5.77 12.81
C GLN A 40 11.75 -4.60 12.04
N PHE A 41 11.92 -3.39 12.60
CA PHE A 41 11.45 -2.17 11.96
C PHE A 41 12.63 -1.31 11.54
N SER A 42 12.62 -0.88 10.29
CA SER A 42 13.58 0.07 9.73
C SER A 42 12.81 1.20 9.04
N PHE A 43 13.33 2.41 9.13
CA PHE A 43 12.77 3.54 8.38
C PHE A 43 13.85 4.22 7.54
N THR A 44 13.46 4.70 6.36
CA THR A 44 14.38 5.39 5.45
C THR A 44 13.62 6.32 4.51
N ASN A 45 14.26 7.43 4.16
CA ASN A 45 13.81 8.29 3.04
C ASN A 45 14.38 7.83 1.69
N ARG A 46 15.27 6.83 1.70
CA ARG A 46 15.97 6.32 0.52
C ARG A 46 15.57 4.88 0.23
N VAL A 47 14.27 4.69 -0.02
CA VAL A 47 13.67 3.35 -0.23
C VAL A 47 14.42 2.59 -1.32
N LEU A 48 14.67 3.22 -2.47
CA LEU A 48 15.34 2.59 -3.61
C LEU A 48 16.78 2.14 -3.35
N GLU A 49 17.50 2.81 -2.46
CA GLU A 49 18.91 2.47 -2.13
C GLU A 49 18.99 1.31 -1.13
N VAL A 50 18.02 1.23 -0.20
CA VAL A 50 18.11 0.35 0.97
C VAL A 50 17.25 -0.91 0.82
N CYS A 51 16.16 -0.86 0.05
CA CYS A 51 15.18 -1.95 0.01
C CYS A 51 15.80 -3.29 -0.46
N GLY A 52 16.59 -3.28 -1.54
CA GLY A 52 17.25 -4.49 -2.04
C GLY A 52 18.25 -5.12 -1.08
N SER A 53 18.99 -4.32 -0.31
CA SER A 53 19.96 -4.82 0.68
C SER A 53 19.31 -5.29 1.97
N LEU A 54 18.25 -4.61 2.41
CA LEU A 54 17.51 -4.94 3.62
C LEU A 54 16.57 -6.15 3.44
N GLN A 55 16.11 -6.40 2.21
CA GLN A 55 15.16 -7.46 1.86
C GLN A 55 13.89 -7.46 2.75
N PRO A 56 13.11 -6.35 2.78
CA PRO A 56 11.94 -6.26 3.64
C PRO A 56 10.85 -7.25 3.26
N THR A 57 10.09 -7.73 4.25
CA THR A 57 8.85 -8.48 4.03
C THR A 57 7.65 -7.55 3.79
N ILE A 58 7.66 -6.38 4.42
CA ILE A 58 6.63 -5.35 4.26
C ILE A 58 7.30 -4.03 3.91
N LEU A 59 6.85 -3.39 2.82
CA LEU A 59 7.28 -2.06 2.42
C LEU A 59 6.13 -1.07 2.57
N SER A 60 6.27 -0.08 3.45
CA SER A 60 5.42 1.10 3.51
C SER A 60 6.14 2.26 2.84
N ALA A 61 5.63 2.76 1.71
CA ALA A 61 6.27 3.85 0.98
C ALA A 61 5.26 4.92 0.55
N SER A 62 5.78 6.13 0.32
CA SER A 62 4.98 7.21 -0.24
C SER A 62 4.66 6.92 -1.71
N ASN A 63 3.64 7.59 -2.23
CA ASN A 63 3.28 7.44 -3.64
C ASN A 63 4.36 8.00 -4.56
N ASN A 64 5.20 8.92 -4.10
CA ASN A 64 6.37 9.38 -4.84
C ASN A 64 7.41 8.26 -4.97
N SER A 65 7.73 7.56 -3.88
CA SER A 65 8.65 6.42 -3.92
C SER A 65 8.11 5.27 -4.78
N TYR A 66 6.81 4.97 -4.69
CA TYR A 66 6.19 4.01 -5.60
C TYR A 66 6.23 4.46 -7.07
N PHE A 67 6.11 5.75 -7.34
CA PHE A 67 6.27 6.29 -8.69
C PHE A 67 7.72 6.21 -9.19
N GLN A 68 8.71 6.42 -8.33
CA GLN A 68 10.11 6.26 -8.69
C GLN A 68 10.45 4.78 -8.97
N ILE A 69 10.00 3.86 -8.10
CA ILE A 69 10.07 2.41 -8.33
C ILE A 69 9.46 2.05 -9.70
N PHE A 70 8.30 2.63 -9.99
CA PHE A 70 7.64 2.44 -11.29
C PHE A 70 8.47 2.96 -12.47
N ASN A 71 9.00 4.17 -12.39
CA ASN A 71 9.79 4.78 -13.46
C ASN A 71 11.08 4.01 -13.73
N GLU A 72 11.74 3.52 -12.68
CA GLU A 72 12.93 2.67 -12.85
C GLU A 72 12.58 1.37 -13.57
N LEU A 73 11.50 0.70 -13.13
CA LEU A 73 11.03 -0.52 -13.80
C LEU A 73 10.60 -0.25 -15.26
N LEU A 74 9.98 0.89 -15.56
CA LEU A 74 9.68 1.31 -16.93
C LEU A 74 10.93 1.62 -17.76
N ALA A 75 11.91 2.32 -17.19
CA ALA A 75 13.16 2.66 -17.86
C ALA A 75 13.90 1.38 -18.26
N ILE A 76 13.90 0.37 -17.40
CA ILE A 76 14.46 -0.95 -17.67
C ILE A 76 13.72 -1.65 -18.81
N LEU A 77 12.38 -1.63 -18.81
CA LEU A 77 11.57 -2.13 -19.92
C LEU A 77 11.84 -1.39 -21.24
N LYS A 78 12.38 -0.17 -21.19
CA LYS A 78 12.82 0.63 -22.35
C LYS A 78 14.26 0.36 -22.78
N ALA A 79 15.14 0.02 -21.85
CA ALA A 79 16.55 -0.23 -22.11
C ALA A 79 16.85 -1.62 -22.72
N THR A 80 15.93 -2.59 -22.63
CA THR A 80 16.12 -3.88 -23.30
C THR A 80 16.16 -3.71 -24.83
N PRO A 81 17.25 -4.09 -25.53
CA PRO A 81 17.52 -3.74 -26.93
C PRO A 81 16.48 -4.28 -27.93
N ILE A 82 15.73 -5.31 -27.54
CA ILE A 82 14.61 -5.87 -28.30
C ILE A 82 13.40 -4.91 -28.34
N THR A 83 13.33 -3.88 -27.48
CA THR A 83 12.12 -3.06 -27.26
C THR A 83 12.20 -1.60 -27.74
N SER A 84 13.33 -1.14 -28.31
CA SER A 84 13.53 0.30 -28.54
C SER A 84 13.01 0.83 -29.88
N PHE A 85 12.84 0.01 -30.93
CA PHE A 85 12.27 0.49 -32.20
C PHE A 85 11.45 -0.55 -32.99
N LEU A 86 11.92 -1.80 -33.09
CA LEU A 86 11.29 -2.84 -33.94
C LEU A 86 10.02 -3.49 -33.36
N LEU A 87 9.80 -3.41 -32.04
CA LEU A 87 8.75 -4.15 -31.34
C LEU A 87 7.83 -3.27 -30.49
N ALA A 88 7.80 -1.95 -30.71
CA ALA A 88 6.85 -1.07 -30.02
C ALA A 88 5.37 -1.55 -30.11
N PRO A 89 4.87 -2.05 -31.27
CA PRO A 89 3.52 -2.62 -31.36
C PRO A 89 3.40 -3.97 -30.65
N LEU A 90 4.48 -4.76 -30.64
CA LEU A 90 4.55 -6.10 -30.04
C LEU A 90 4.92 -6.07 -28.56
N ARG A 91 5.20 -4.90 -27.98
CA ARG A 91 5.60 -4.75 -26.57
C ARG A 91 4.56 -5.28 -25.60
N ARG A 92 3.27 -5.12 -25.93
CA ARG A 92 2.15 -5.70 -25.17
C ARG A 92 2.13 -7.24 -25.25
N LEU A 93 2.48 -7.81 -26.40
CA LEU A 93 2.59 -9.26 -26.61
C LEU A 93 3.81 -9.84 -25.91
N LEU A 94 4.95 -9.16 -26.00
CA LEU A 94 6.22 -9.59 -25.40
C LEU A 94 6.27 -9.40 -23.88
N ALA A 95 5.64 -8.36 -23.33
CA ALA A 95 5.56 -8.15 -21.88
C ALA A 95 4.91 -9.32 -21.13
N ASN A 96 4.09 -10.13 -21.81
CA ASN A 96 3.45 -11.31 -21.24
C ASN A 96 4.24 -12.61 -21.44
N THR A 97 5.35 -12.59 -22.19
CA THR A 97 6.22 -13.75 -22.38
C THR A 97 6.98 -14.11 -21.10
N GLN A 98 7.40 -15.37 -20.99
CA GLN A 98 8.13 -15.84 -19.81
C GLN A 98 9.48 -15.14 -19.62
N TYR A 99 10.18 -14.80 -20.71
CA TYR A 99 11.46 -14.10 -20.66
C TYR A 99 11.34 -12.72 -20.00
N PHE A 100 10.39 -11.88 -20.46
CA PHE A 100 10.20 -10.55 -19.88
C PHE A 100 9.69 -10.61 -18.43
N LYS A 101 8.86 -11.60 -18.09
CA LYS A 101 8.45 -11.86 -16.70
C LYS A 101 9.64 -12.19 -15.82
N PHE A 102 10.57 -13.03 -16.29
CA PHE A 102 11.79 -13.40 -15.57
C PHE A 102 12.73 -12.22 -15.38
N VAL A 103 13.04 -11.45 -16.44
CA VAL A 103 13.89 -10.25 -16.35
C VAL A 103 13.29 -9.22 -15.39
N ARG A 104 11.97 -9.02 -15.46
CA ARG A 104 11.25 -8.13 -14.54
C ARG A 104 11.35 -8.62 -13.10
N GLN A 105 11.09 -9.91 -12.83
CA GLN A 105 11.17 -10.48 -11.49
C GLN A 105 12.56 -10.37 -10.89
N ARG A 106 13.60 -10.72 -11.65
CA ARG A 106 15.00 -10.59 -11.21
C ARG A 106 15.33 -9.15 -10.82
N ARG A 107 14.84 -8.17 -11.59
CA ARG A 107 15.15 -6.77 -11.29
C ARG A 107 14.34 -6.20 -10.13
N ILE A 108 13.09 -6.65 -9.96
CA ILE A 108 12.30 -6.35 -8.76
C ILE A 108 12.99 -6.91 -7.53
N SER A 109 13.50 -8.12 -7.61
CA SER A 109 14.30 -8.76 -6.57
C SER A 109 15.54 -7.94 -6.22
N GLU A 110 16.29 -7.47 -7.21
CA GLU A 110 17.45 -6.60 -6.98
C GLU A 110 17.07 -5.26 -6.32
N LEU A 111 15.88 -4.72 -6.63
CA LEU A 111 15.44 -3.41 -6.15
C LEU A 111 14.77 -3.45 -4.78
N LEU A 112 13.93 -4.47 -4.54
CA LEU A 112 13.02 -4.57 -3.39
C LEU A 112 13.31 -5.78 -2.49
N GLY A 113 14.23 -6.65 -2.91
CA GLY A 113 14.47 -7.94 -2.29
C GLY A 113 13.50 -9.02 -2.79
N ASP A 114 13.89 -10.27 -2.58
CA ASP A 114 13.06 -11.46 -2.89
C ASP A 114 11.98 -11.74 -1.84
N ASN A 115 12.06 -11.10 -0.67
CA ASN A 115 11.23 -11.42 0.48
C ASN A 115 9.98 -10.54 0.61
N LEU A 116 9.77 -9.58 -0.29
CA LEU A 116 8.62 -8.68 -0.22
C LEU A 116 7.31 -9.47 -0.37
N ARG A 117 6.40 -9.32 0.61
CA ARG A 117 5.10 -10.01 0.67
C ARG A 117 3.93 -9.03 0.65
N LEU A 118 4.13 -7.80 1.10
CA LEU A 118 3.08 -6.78 1.21
C LEU A 118 3.64 -5.38 0.98
N ALA A 119 2.95 -4.59 0.16
CA ALA A 119 3.20 -3.17 -0.01
C ALA A 119 2.06 -2.36 0.62
N LEU A 120 2.41 -1.36 1.42
CA LEU A 120 1.47 -0.47 2.11
C LEU A 120 1.60 0.96 1.57
N SER A 121 0.49 1.52 1.10
CA SER A 121 0.39 2.94 0.76
C SER A 121 -0.57 3.61 1.74
N PHE A 122 -0.06 4.52 2.57
CA PHE A 122 -0.92 5.32 3.43
C PHE A 122 -1.58 6.43 2.60
N TYR A 123 -2.90 6.51 2.70
CA TYR A 123 -3.70 7.56 2.08
C TYR A 123 -3.25 8.91 2.64
N SER A 124 -2.61 9.69 1.78
CA SER A 124 -2.11 11.03 2.10
C SER A 124 -2.73 12.04 1.13
N TYR A 125 -2.27 13.29 1.19
CA TYR A 125 -2.74 14.38 0.32
C TYR A 125 -2.76 14.04 -1.19
N ARG A 126 -1.94 13.07 -1.64
CA ARG A 126 -1.91 12.59 -3.04
C ARG A 126 -2.09 11.07 -3.10
N PRO A 127 -3.31 10.53 -3.11
CA PRO A 127 -3.51 9.08 -3.08
C PRO A 127 -3.27 8.40 -4.45
N LEU A 128 -2.99 7.10 -4.42
CA LEU A 128 -2.86 6.27 -5.62
C LEU A 128 -4.19 6.19 -6.38
N SER A 129 -4.19 6.60 -7.64
CA SER A 129 -5.32 6.38 -8.55
C SER A 129 -5.57 4.87 -8.75
N GLN A 130 -6.78 4.52 -9.21
CA GLN A 130 -7.16 3.11 -9.33
C GLN A 130 -6.26 2.38 -10.34
N ASP A 131 -5.90 3.06 -11.42
CA ASP A 131 -5.00 2.53 -12.44
C ASP A 131 -3.56 2.46 -11.93
N GLY A 132 -3.10 3.48 -11.18
CA GLY A 132 -1.79 3.46 -10.52
C GLY A 132 -1.65 2.30 -9.54
N HIS A 133 -2.66 2.03 -8.72
CA HIS A 133 -2.67 0.89 -7.79
C HIS A 133 -2.68 -0.47 -8.50
N ARG A 134 -3.51 -0.63 -9.54
CA ARG A 134 -3.53 -1.87 -10.35
C ARG A 134 -2.19 -2.12 -11.01
N LEU A 135 -1.60 -1.06 -11.58
CA LEU A 135 -0.32 -1.14 -12.27
C LEU A 135 0.80 -1.48 -11.28
N LEU A 136 0.85 -0.78 -10.14
CA LEU A 136 1.80 -1.05 -9.06
C LEU A 136 1.67 -2.48 -8.55
N SER A 137 0.45 -2.95 -8.26
CA SER A 137 0.20 -4.33 -7.82
C SER A 137 0.68 -5.36 -8.84
N ARG A 138 0.47 -5.12 -10.13
CA ARG A 138 0.95 -6.00 -11.21
C ARG A 138 2.47 -5.99 -11.35
N MET A 139 3.08 -4.83 -11.16
CA MET A 139 4.52 -4.66 -11.31
C MET A 139 5.27 -5.24 -10.13
N LEU A 140 4.87 -4.94 -8.90
CA LEU A 140 5.51 -5.51 -7.71
C LEU A 140 5.28 -7.02 -7.57
N GLY A 141 4.18 -7.54 -8.12
CA GLY A 141 3.83 -8.96 -8.00
C GLY A 141 3.35 -9.36 -6.60
N VAL A 142 3.17 -8.40 -5.70
CA VAL A 142 2.67 -8.57 -4.33
C VAL A 142 1.39 -7.76 -4.12
N PRO A 143 0.55 -8.11 -3.13
CA PRO A 143 -0.58 -7.28 -2.74
C PRO A 143 -0.13 -5.86 -2.35
N VAL A 144 -0.80 -4.85 -2.89
CA VAL A 144 -0.70 -3.45 -2.45
C VAL A 144 -1.96 -3.13 -1.66
N SER A 145 -1.83 -2.80 -0.38
CA SER A 145 -2.93 -2.33 0.46
C SER A 145 -2.83 -0.83 0.68
N ILE A 146 -3.96 -0.14 0.48
CA ILE A 146 -4.10 1.28 0.76
C ILE A 146 -4.72 1.42 2.14
N ILE A 147 -4.01 2.11 3.02
CA ILE A 147 -4.41 2.33 4.39
C ILE A 147 -4.99 3.74 4.50
N PHE A 148 -6.27 3.84 4.81
CA PHE A 148 -6.94 5.12 5.03
C PHE A 148 -6.90 5.45 6.51
N GLY A 149 -6.48 6.67 6.83
CA GLY A 149 -6.42 7.18 8.19
C GLY A 149 -5.83 8.59 8.20
N ASN A 150 -5.81 9.19 9.38
CA ASN A 150 -5.24 10.51 9.66
C ASN A 150 -4.57 10.49 11.04
N THR A 151 -3.97 11.59 11.46
CA THR A 151 -3.24 11.67 12.74
C THR A 151 -4.13 11.29 13.93
N GLU A 152 -5.38 11.75 13.92
CA GLU A 152 -6.38 11.53 14.95
C GLU A 152 -6.79 10.06 15.10
N THR A 153 -6.57 9.25 14.07
CA THR A 153 -6.84 7.80 14.05
C THR A 153 -5.56 6.95 14.14
N CYS A 154 -4.45 7.56 14.58
CA CYS A 154 -3.12 6.94 14.58
C CYS A 154 -2.69 6.45 13.18
N GLY A 155 -3.16 7.11 12.12
CA GLY A 155 -2.88 6.78 10.73
C GLY A 155 -3.64 5.57 10.19
N ILE A 156 -4.55 4.96 10.96
CA ILE A 156 -5.28 3.75 10.56
C ILE A 156 -6.79 3.82 10.87
N CYS A 157 -7.62 3.61 9.84
CA CYS A 157 -9.07 3.57 9.97
C CYS A 157 -9.66 2.42 9.18
N THR A 158 -9.35 2.36 7.88
CA THR A 158 -9.74 1.26 6.99
C THR A 158 -8.56 0.86 6.11
N HIS A 159 -8.62 -0.34 5.54
CA HIS A 159 -7.63 -0.83 4.58
C HIS A 159 -8.33 -1.34 3.32
N SER A 160 -7.71 -1.12 2.16
CA SER A 160 -8.25 -1.60 0.89
C SER A 160 -8.20 -3.12 0.84
N VAL A 161 -9.26 -3.72 0.31
CA VAL A 161 -9.34 -5.16 0.05
C VAL A 161 -9.27 -5.44 -1.44
N ARG A 162 -8.66 -6.58 -1.80
CA ARG A 162 -8.55 -7.02 -3.19
C ARG A 162 -9.96 -7.20 -3.76
N TRP A 163 -10.16 -6.65 -4.96
CA TRP A 163 -11.47 -6.68 -5.60
C TRP A 163 -11.41 -7.37 -6.95
N GLU A 164 -12.38 -8.26 -7.20
CA GLU A 164 -12.42 -9.09 -8.41
C GLU A 164 -13.10 -8.39 -9.60
N LYS A 165 -13.91 -7.32 -9.40
CA LYS A 165 -14.66 -6.68 -10.50
C LYS A 165 -14.93 -5.18 -10.29
N PRO A 166 -14.28 -4.23 -10.99
CA PRO A 166 -14.44 -2.79 -10.69
C PRO A 166 -15.89 -2.34 -10.54
N ILE A 167 -16.28 -1.93 -9.33
CA ILE A 167 -17.53 -1.23 -9.08
C ILE A 167 -17.14 0.21 -8.74
N LEU A 168 -17.53 1.15 -9.60
CA LEU A 168 -17.40 2.60 -9.39
C LEU A 168 -15.95 3.13 -9.26
N MET A 169 -15.78 4.44 -9.37
CA MET A 169 -14.51 5.16 -9.24
C MET A 169 -14.05 5.26 -7.77
N GLY A 170 -13.91 4.13 -7.07
CA GLY A 170 -13.57 4.10 -5.65
C GLY A 170 -12.78 2.87 -5.20
N TYR A 171 -12.24 2.92 -3.98
CA TYR A 171 -11.61 1.76 -3.32
C TYR A 171 -12.54 1.12 -2.32
N ILE A 172 -12.62 -0.20 -2.41
CA ILE A 172 -13.32 -0.99 -1.42
C ILE A 172 -12.39 -1.23 -0.25
N ALA A 173 -12.88 -0.90 0.93
CA ALA A 173 -12.13 -1.01 2.16
C ALA A 173 -12.97 -1.64 3.27
N LYS A 174 -12.26 -2.19 4.26
CA LYS A 174 -12.83 -2.72 5.50
C LYS A 174 -12.31 -1.94 6.70
N PRO A 175 -13.10 -1.79 7.77
CA PRO A 175 -12.62 -1.27 9.06
C PRO A 175 -11.46 -2.10 9.60
N PHE A 176 -10.54 -1.44 10.29
CA PHE A 176 -9.73 -2.14 11.29
C PHE A 176 -10.61 -2.57 12.47
N ILE A 177 -10.24 -3.67 13.14
CA ILE A 177 -11.05 -4.31 14.19
C ILE A 177 -11.38 -3.34 15.34
N CYS A 178 -10.50 -2.39 15.63
CA CYS A 178 -10.71 -1.39 16.68
C CYS A 178 -11.67 -0.26 16.30
N ASN A 179 -12.18 -0.21 15.06
CA ASN A 179 -13.01 0.86 14.53
C ASN A 179 -14.42 0.39 14.19
N ALA A 180 -15.41 1.01 14.84
CA ALA A 180 -16.77 1.10 14.35
C ALA A 180 -16.90 2.31 13.41
N LEU A 181 -17.69 2.16 12.36
CA LEU A 181 -17.77 3.15 11.28
C LEU A 181 -19.23 3.53 11.01
N ARG A 182 -19.43 4.78 10.59
CA ARG A 182 -20.72 5.33 10.16
C ARG A 182 -20.51 6.35 9.04
N ARG A 183 -21.54 6.58 8.22
CA ARG A 183 -21.55 7.63 7.20
C ARG A 183 -22.16 8.90 7.79
N SER A 184 -21.46 10.03 7.67
CA SER A 184 -22.03 11.34 7.96
C SER A 184 -23.01 11.79 6.86
N GLU A 185 -23.84 12.77 7.16
CA GLU A 185 -24.69 13.44 6.16
C GLU A 185 -23.86 14.07 5.02
N GLY A 186 -22.64 14.54 5.35
CA GLY A 186 -21.68 15.11 4.40
C GLY A 186 -20.94 14.09 3.53
N ASN A 187 -21.27 12.81 3.62
CA ASN A 187 -20.57 11.71 2.93
C ASN A 187 -19.10 11.55 3.34
N THR A 188 -18.79 11.85 4.59
CA THR A 188 -17.52 11.55 5.24
C THR A 188 -17.66 10.34 6.17
N LEU A 189 -16.52 9.79 6.58
CA LEU A 189 -16.46 8.65 7.48
C LEU A 189 -16.42 9.12 8.94
N LEU A 190 -17.46 8.76 9.67
CA LEU A 190 -17.53 8.86 11.12
C LEU A 190 -16.91 7.60 11.74
N ILE A 191 -16.01 7.78 12.70
CA ILE A 191 -15.23 6.70 13.31
C ILE A 191 -15.44 6.73 14.82
N ALA A 192 -15.69 5.57 15.41
CA ALA A 192 -15.61 5.35 16.84
C ALA A 192 -14.64 4.19 17.08
N GLY A 193 -13.60 4.39 17.90
CA GLY A 193 -12.57 3.39 18.09
C GLY A 193 -11.58 3.75 19.18
N SER A 194 -10.86 2.74 19.68
CA SER A 194 -9.88 2.89 20.76
C SER A 194 -8.59 3.60 20.33
N ASN A 195 -8.40 3.80 19.03
CA ASN A 195 -7.25 4.49 18.42
C ASN A 195 -7.57 5.94 18.04
N ILE A 196 -8.70 6.49 18.51
CA ILE A 196 -9.03 7.91 18.31
C ILE A 196 -8.35 8.72 19.43
N ALA A 197 -7.61 9.75 19.05
CA ALA A 197 -6.99 10.66 20.01
C ALA A 197 -8.06 11.35 20.87
N GLU A 198 -7.88 11.37 22.20
CA GLU A 198 -8.85 11.94 23.16
C GLU A 198 -9.11 13.44 22.94
N SER A 199 -8.13 14.16 22.38
CA SER A 199 -8.22 15.57 22.03
C SER A 199 -9.05 15.85 20.77
N SER A 200 -9.50 14.81 20.06
CA SER A 200 -10.24 14.95 18.81
C SER A 200 -11.61 15.58 19.05
N ARG A 201 -12.02 16.49 18.17
CA ARG A 201 -13.38 17.03 18.19
C ARG A 201 -14.35 15.93 17.77
N MET A 202 -15.25 15.56 18.69
CA MET A 202 -16.25 14.52 18.46
C MET A 202 -17.61 15.13 18.11
N VAL A 203 -18.35 14.46 17.25
CA VAL A 203 -19.76 14.69 16.94
C VAL A 203 -20.58 13.66 17.70
N SER A 204 -21.75 14.06 18.22
CA SER A 204 -22.66 13.16 18.94
C SER A 204 -23.81 12.75 18.03
N GLU A 205 -23.91 11.46 17.71
CA GLU A 205 -25.00 10.89 16.92
C GLU A 205 -25.43 9.54 17.52
N ASP A 206 -26.74 9.30 17.62
CA ASP A 206 -27.33 8.07 18.20
C ASP A 206 -26.74 7.68 19.56
N ALA A 207 -26.62 8.67 20.45
CA ALA A 207 -26.01 8.55 21.78
C ALA A 207 -24.54 8.05 21.78
N CYS A 208 -23.89 8.02 20.61
CA CYS A 208 -22.49 7.65 20.44
C CYS A 208 -21.65 8.88 20.06
N LYS A 209 -20.39 8.90 20.51
CA LYS A 209 -19.40 9.91 20.08
C LYS A 209 -18.63 9.39 18.88
N TRP A 210 -18.61 10.19 17.83
CA TRP A 210 -17.94 9.88 16.57
C TRP A 210 -16.91 10.94 16.23
N PHE A 211 -15.76 10.53 15.74
CA PHE A 211 -14.80 11.40 15.10
C PHE A 211 -15.11 11.51 13.62
N ASP A 212 -15.30 12.72 13.09
CA ASP A 212 -15.41 12.93 11.64
C ASP A 212 -14.01 13.00 11.04
N SER A 213 -13.66 11.98 10.27
CA SER A 213 -12.32 11.86 9.70
C SER A 213 -12.09 12.73 8.47
N GLY A 214 -13.16 13.34 7.91
CA GLY A 214 -13.10 14.05 6.63
C GLY A 214 -12.82 13.15 5.41
N ILE A 215 -12.70 11.83 5.61
CA ILE A 215 -12.41 10.89 4.52
C ILE A 215 -13.71 10.65 3.74
N SER A 216 -13.70 11.03 2.46
CA SER A 216 -14.89 10.99 1.60
C SER A 216 -15.24 9.55 1.19
N ILE A 217 -16.51 9.18 1.36
CA ILE A 217 -17.06 7.88 1.00
C ILE A 217 -18.19 8.01 -0.04
N LEU A 218 -18.25 7.06 -0.97
CA LEU A 218 -19.30 6.95 -1.99
C LEU A 218 -20.45 6.07 -1.49
N ILE A 219 -20.10 4.94 -0.87
CA ILE A 219 -21.06 3.92 -0.44
C ILE A 219 -20.57 3.34 0.89
N MET A 220 -21.51 3.13 1.80
CA MET A 220 -21.31 2.33 3.01
C MET A 220 -22.52 1.40 3.20
N LYS A 221 -22.30 0.09 3.17
CA LYS A 221 -23.35 -0.92 3.39
C LYS A 221 -22.77 -2.18 4.00
N ASN A 222 -23.32 -2.68 5.11
CA ASN A 222 -22.91 -3.96 5.73
C ASN A 222 -21.39 -4.15 5.84
N TYR A 223 -20.67 -3.18 6.42
CA TYR A 223 -19.20 -3.16 6.58
C TYR A 223 -18.38 -3.05 5.28
N PHE A 224 -19.05 -2.87 4.14
CA PHE A 224 -18.45 -2.56 2.86
C PHE A 224 -18.40 -1.05 2.67
N ILE A 225 -17.19 -0.51 2.51
CA ILE A 225 -16.97 0.93 2.34
C ILE A 225 -16.32 1.16 0.99
N VAL A 226 -16.86 2.10 0.22
CA VAL A 226 -16.26 2.56 -1.02
C VAL A 226 -15.76 3.98 -0.80
N HIS A 227 -14.44 4.15 -0.68
CA HIS A 227 -13.81 5.47 -0.58
C HIS A 227 -13.82 6.17 -1.93
N LYS A 228 -14.12 7.48 -1.93
CA LYS A 228 -14.08 8.32 -3.12
C LYS A 228 -12.63 8.55 -3.54
N MET A 229 -12.35 8.37 -4.83
CA MET A 229 -11.07 8.76 -5.41
C MET A 229 -11.02 10.24 -5.83
N PRO A 230 -9.87 10.90 -5.70
CA PRO A 230 -9.56 12.02 -6.59
C PRO A 230 -9.43 11.47 -8.02
N ARG A 231 -10.18 12.08 -8.95
CA ARG A 231 -10.20 11.71 -10.37
C ARG A 231 -8.92 12.11 -11.11
N THR A 232 -8.15 13.03 -10.54
CA THR A 232 -6.96 13.60 -11.15
C THR A 232 -5.73 13.27 -10.31
N TYR A 233 -4.86 12.48 -10.92
CA TYR A 233 -3.48 12.38 -10.52
C TYR A 233 -2.78 13.63 -11.09
N ASP A 234 -2.37 14.58 -10.25
CA ASP A 234 -1.53 15.72 -10.67
C ASP A 234 -0.05 15.33 -10.85
N SER A 235 0.24 14.04 -11.02
CA SER A 235 1.59 13.55 -11.26
C SER A 235 1.63 12.50 -12.35
N THR A 236 1.24 12.84 -13.58
CA THR A 236 1.84 12.27 -14.81
C THR A 236 2.26 10.78 -14.77
N MET A 237 1.40 9.87 -14.27
CA MET A 237 1.62 8.44 -14.47
C MET A 237 1.16 8.14 -15.89
N PRO A 238 2.06 7.73 -16.80
CA PRO A 238 1.65 7.39 -18.15
C PRO A 238 0.71 6.17 -18.10
N ALA A 239 -0.42 6.30 -18.79
CA ALA A 239 -1.40 5.23 -19.02
C ALA A 239 -0.83 4.10 -19.89
#